data_AF-A0A355HE79-F1
#
_entry.id   AF-A0A355HE79-F1
#
_cell.length_a   1.000
_cell.length_b   1.000
_cell.length_c   1.000
_cell.angle_alpha   90.00
_cell.angle_beta   90.00
_cell.angle_gamma   90.00
#
_symmetry.space_group_name_H-M   'P 1'
#
loop_
_entity.id
_entity.type
_entity.pdbx_description
1 polymer ?
#
loop_
_entity_poly.entity_id
_entity_poly.type
_entity_poly.pdbx_seq_one_letter_code
_entity_poly.pdbx_strand_id
1 'polypeptide(L)'
;MPAGIGLHPYFVRTPLATITAKTEKMWVNDSENIPLCLQSVPESKLLNQGLIVNQNVLDNLFTGWNHEVLISWPEWKTGLKIIAEAPLSFLVIFTPQDEDFFCVEPVSHVTDAFNMLNRGASGHGTKILFPDEVLEAKISFVPELG
;
A
#
# COMPACT_ATOMS: atom_id res chain seq x y z
N MET A 1 17.21 -11.24 -13.88
CA MET A 1 16.25 -10.17 -14.19
C MET A 1 15.81 -9.50 -12.88
N PRO A 2 15.88 -8.16 -12.73
CA PRO A 2 15.23 -7.48 -11.62
C PRO A 2 13.71 -7.56 -11.76
N ALA A 3 13.03 -7.90 -10.68
CA ALA A 3 11.61 -8.21 -10.68
C ALA A 3 10.92 -7.67 -9.43
N GLY A 4 9.61 -7.52 -9.57
CA GLY A 4 8.70 -7.00 -8.57
C GLY A 4 7.28 -7.44 -8.90
N ILE A 5 6.42 -7.51 -7.90
CA ILE A 5 5.01 -7.86 -8.07
C ILE A 5 4.15 -7.05 -7.09
N GLY A 6 2.94 -6.73 -7.53
CA GLY A 6 1.96 -6.01 -6.72
C GLY A 6 0.58 -6.14 -7.34
N LEU A 7 -0.43 -5.66 -6.61
CA LEU A 7 -1.81 -5.62 -7.08
C LEU A 7 -2.39 -4.24 -6.81
N HIS A 8 -3.20 -3.74 -7.74
CA HIS A 8 -3.85 -2.43 -7.65
C HIS A 8 -5.39 -2.58 -7.55
N PRO A 9 -5.92 -3.13 -6.44
CA PRO A 9 -7.35 -3.33 -6.29
C PRO A 9 -8.07 -2.01 -5.98
N TYR A 10 -9.21 -1.81 -6.64
CA TYR A 10 -10.07 -0.65 -6.47
C TYR A 10 -11.22 -0.98 -5.52
N PHE A 11 -11.51 -0.06 -4.61
CA PHE A 11 -12.57 -0.17 -3.61
C PHE A 11 -13.52 1.01 -3.70
N VAL A 12 -14.80 0.75 -3.41
CA VAL A 12 -15.83 1.78 -3.48
C VAL A 12 -15.65 2.78 -2.36
N ARG A 13 -15.65 4.08 -2.69
CA ARG A 13 -15.62 5.16 -1.71
C ARG A 13 -17.03 5.46 -1.19
N THR A 14 -17.17 5.54 0.13
CA THR A 14 -18.36 6.06 0.80
C THR A 14 -17.97 7.21 1.74
N PRO A 15 -18.92 8.08 2.16
CA PRO A 15 -18.64 9.17 3.10
C PRO A 15 -17.85 8.80 4.35
N LEU A 16 -18.05 7.58 4.88
CA LEU A 16 -17.46 7.08 6.12
C LEU A 16 -16.49 5.91 5.89
N ALA A 17 -16.12 5.58 4.64
CA ALA A 17 -15.16 4.52 4.37
C ALA A 17 -13.82 4.81 5.08
N THR A 18 -13.29 3.80 5.77
CA THR A 18 -12.01 3.90 6.46
C THR A 18 -11.03 2.81 6.06
N ILE A 19 -9.74 3.15 6.12
CA ILE A 19 -8.62 2.23 5.93
C ILE A 19 -7.85 2.17 7.26
N THR A 20 -7.75 0.97 7.82
CA THR A 20 -6.93 0.70 9.01
C THR A 20 -5.80 -0.24 8.64
N ALA A 21 -4.56 0.22 8.80
CA ALA A 21 -3.36 -0.58 8.55
C ALA A 21 -2.30 -0.21 9.58
N LYS A 22 -1.52 -1.18 10.07
CA LYS A 22 -0.33 -0.82 10.85
C LYS A 22 0.76 -0.41 9.89
N THR A 23 1.30 0.81 10.00
CA THR A 23 2.42 1.30 9.18
C THR A 23 3.38 2.15 10.01
N GLU A 24 4.65 2.25 9.59
CA GLU A 24 5.70 2.95 10.34
C GLU A 24 6.19 4.24 9.66
N LYS A 25 6.43 4.16 8.36
CA LYS A 25 7.00 5.25 7.56
C LYS A 25 6.34 5.32 6.20
N MET A 26 6.44 6.49 5.57
CA MET A 26 5.91 6.78 4.24
C MET A 26 7.04 7.30 3.36
N TRP A 27 7.08 6.88 2.10
CA TRP A 27 7.86 7.54 1.08
C TRP A 27 7.16 8.83 0.66
N VAL A 28 7.84 9.94 0.90
CA VAL A 28 7.44 11.26 0.42
C VAL A 28 7.92 11.40 -1.03
N ASN A 29 6.98 11.66 -1.93
CA ASN A 29 7.25 11.78 -3.36
C ASN A 29 7.47 13.24 -3.78
N ASP A 30 8.12 13.44 -4.92
CA ASP A 30 8.13 14.72 -5.62
C ASP A 30 6.84 14.95 -6.43
N SER A 31 6.80 16.04 -7.20
CA SER A 31 5.66 16.37 -8.07
C SER A 31 5.45 15.40 -9.23
N GLU A 32 6.40 14.53 -9.52
CA GLU A 32 6.30 13.48 -10.55
C GLU A 32 6.00 12.11 -9.95
N ASN A 33 5.60 12.07 -8.66
CA ASN A 33 5.34 10.85 -7.90
C ASN A 33 6.57 9.93 -7.72
N ILE A 34 7.79 10.49 -7.79
CA ILE A 34 9.03 9.74 -7.55
C ILE A 34 9.44 9.84 -6.08
N PRO A 35 9.78 8.71 -5.41
CA PRO A 35 10.17 8.73 -4.00
C PRO A 35 11.45 9.53 -3.75
N LEU A 36 11.36 10.55 -2.88
CA LEU A 36 12.50 11.37 -2.46
C LEU A 36 13.14 10.82 -1.19
N CYS A 37 12.32 10.55 -0.16
CA CYS A 37 12.82 10.12 1.14
C CYS A 37 11.77 9.40 1.97
N LEU A 38 12.25 8.54 2.86
CA LEU A 38 11.43 7.76 3.79
C LEU A 38 11.32 8.49 5.13
N GLN A 39 10.11 8.83 5.56
CA GLN A 39 9.88 9.63 6.77
C GLN A 39 8.76 9.06 7.63
N SER A 40 8.81 9.35 8.94
CA SER A 40 7.66 9.15 9.82
C SER A 40 6.73 10.35 9.69
N VAL A 41 5.49 10.11 9.30
CA VAL A 41 4.51 11.14 8.97
C VAL A 41 3.19 10.92 9.73
N PRO A 42 2.35 11.95 9.92
CA PRO A 42 1.06 11.82 10.61
C PRO A 42 0.13 10.76 10.01
N GLU A 43 0.18 10.57 8.69
CA GLU A 43 -0.65 9.64 7.92
C GLU A 43 -0.47 8.19 8.38
N SER A 44 0.75 7.78 8.75
CA SER A 44 0.98 6.45 9.33
C SER A 44 0.19 6.25 10.63
N LYS A 45 0.09 7.30 11.46
CA LYS A 45 -0.71 7.26 12.69
C LYS A 45 -2.22 7.28 12.39
N LEU A 46 -2.66 8.00 11.36
CA LEU A 46 -4.06 8.00 10.93
C LEU A 46 -4.47 6.61 10.42
N LEU A 47 -3.65 5.96 9.59
CA LEU A 47 -3.87 4.56 9.15
C LEU A 47 -3.94 3.61 10.35
N ASN A 48 -3.10 3.79 11.36
CA ASN A 48 -3.14 2.97 12.58
C ASN A 48 -4.46 3.07 13.36
N GLN A 49 -5.26 4.11 13.10
CA GLN A 49 -6.49 4.47 13.83
C GLN A 49 -7.77 4.40 12.98
N GLY A 50 -7.65 4.11 11.68
CA GLY A 50 -8.77 4.14 10.74
C GLY A 50 -8.85 5.48 10.01
N LEU A 51 -7.99 5.65 9.00
CA LEU A 51 -7.96 6.83 8.15
C LEU A 51 -9.27 6.93 7.36
N ILE A 52 -9.97 8.06 7.45
CA ILE A 52 -11.17 8.34 6.66
C ILE A 52 -10.74 8.73 5.24
N VAL A 53 -11.18 7.95 4.26
CA VAL A 53 -10.79 8.09 2.84
C VAL A 53 -11.14 9.47 2.28
N ASN A 54 -12.25 10.07 2.73
CA ASN A 54 -12.70 11.37 2.24
C ASN A 54 -11.99 12.59 2.85
N GLN A 55 -11.13 12.40 3.84
CA GLN A 55 -10.45 13.50 4.54
C GLN A 55 -8.99 13.63 4.17
N ASN A 56 -8.45 12.70 3.37
CA ASN A 56 -7.03 12.61 3.07
C ASN A 56 -6.84 12.27 1.61
N VAL A 57 -6.03 13.05 0.90
CA VAL A 57 -5.59 12.74 -0.46
C VAL A 57 -4.20 12.15 -0.37
N LEU A 58 -4.08 10.87 -0.74
CA LEU A 58 -2.83 10.11 -0.69
C LEU A 58 -2.55 9.50 -2.06
N ASP A 59 -1.27 9.47 -2.40
CA ASP A 59 -0.70 8.68 -3.49
C ASP A 59 0.71 8.27 -3.06
N ASN A 60 0.77 7.50 -1.98
CA ASN A 60 2.00 7.28 -1.25
C ASN A 60 2.17 5.83 -0.81
N LEU A 61 3.43 5.44 -0.77
CA LEU A 61 3.86 4.13 -0.33
C LEU A 61 4.25 4.15 1.14
N PHE A 62 3.74 3.18 1.90
CA PHE A 62 4.04 2.96 3.31
C PHE A 62 4.90 1.71 3.51
N THR A 63 5.76 1.76 4.53
CA THR A 63 6.67 0.68 4.94
C THR A 63 6.45 0.25 6.39
N GLY A 64 7.00 -0.90 6.76
CA GLY A 64 6.90 -1.43 8.13
C GLY A 64 5.47 -1.85 8.47
N TRP A 65 4.68 -2.20 7.46
CA TRP A 65 3.30 -2.59 7.66
C TRP A 65 3.19 -4.04 8.11
N ASN A 66 2.14 -4.36 8.87
CA ASN A 66 1.96 -5.70 9.44
C ASN A 66 1.33 -6.72 8.48
N HIS A 67 1.31 -6.41 7.18
CA HIS A 67 0.69 -7.22 6.12
C HIS A 67 -0.84 -7.43 6.24
N GLU A 68 -1.51 -6.65 7.10
CA GLU A 68 -2.95 -6.67 7.24
C GLU A 68 -3.54 -5.27 7.09
N VAL A 69 -4.62 -5.17 6.31
CA VAL A 69 -5.44 -3.96 6.18
C VAL A 69 -6.88 -4.34 6.48
N LEU A 70 -7.58 -3.50 7.21
CA LEU A 70 -9.03 -3.52 7.34
C LEU A 70 -9.61 -2.31 6.61
N ILE A 71 -10.45 -2.57 5.62
CA ILE A 71 -11.33 -1.57 5.03
C ILE A 71 -12.70 -1.72 5.70
N SER A 72 -13.30 -0.62 6.13
CA SER A 72 -14.64 -0.62 6.73
C SER A 72 -15.56 0.34 5.98
N TRP A 73 -16.79 -0.10 5.73
CA TRP A 73 -17.90 0.72 5.22
C TRP A 73 -19.02 0.76 6.26
N PRO A 74 -18.98 1.70 7.22
CA PRO A 74 -19.95 1.78 8.29
C PRO A 74 -21.40 1.91 7.79
N GLU A 75 -21.63 2.61 6.69
CA GLU A 75 -22.96 2.79 6.09
C GLU A 75 -23.58 1.47 5.65
N TRP A 76 -22.74 0.50 5.28
CA TRP A 76 -23.15 -0.81 4.80
C TRP A 76 -23.03 -1.90 5.87
N LYS A 77 -22.48 -1.57 7.05
CA LYS A 77 -22.18 -2.53 8.13
C LYS A 77 -21.35 -3.72 7.62
N THR A 78 -20.38 -3.44 6.76
CA THR A 78 -19.47 -4.45 6.21
C THR A 78 -18.03 -3.95 6.24
N GLY A 79 -17.10 -4.89 6.17
CA GLY A 79 -15.68 -4.63 6.03
C GLY A 79 -15.03 -5.64 5.11
N LEU A 80 -13.76 -5.41 4.83
CA LEU A 80 -12.91 -6.30 4.06
C LEU A 80 -11.53 -6.31 4.71
N LYS A 81 -11.13 -7.49 5.19
CA LYS A 81 -9.76 -7.72 5.62
C LYS A 81 -8.92 -8.16 4.43
N ILE A 82 -7.84 -7.43 4.17
CA ILE A 82 -6.82 -7.77 3.19
C ILE A 82 -5.62 -8.32 3.96
N ILE A 83 -5.19 -9.52 3.61
CA ILE A 83 -3.99 -10.15 4.18
C ILE A 83 -3.03 -10.42 3.03
N ALA A 84 -1.83 -9.87 3.12
CA ALA A 84 -0.75 -10.13 2.16
C ALA A 84 0.31 -11.03 2.79
N GLU A 85 0.99 -11.82 1.98
CA GLU A 85 2.17 -12.58 2.40
C GLU A 85 3.43 -11.98 1.77
N ALA A 86 4.60 -12.34 2.28
CA ALA A 86 5.86 -12.03 1.61
C ALA A 86 5.77 -12.49 0.13
N PRO A 87 6.33 -11.73 -0.82
CA PRO A 87 7.29 -10.62 -0.67
C PRO A 87 6.64 -9.22 -0.58
N LEU A 88 5.33 -9.10 -0.32
CA LEU A 88 4.60 -7.82 -0.39
C LEU A 88 4.85 -6.93 0.84
N SER A 89 6.08 -6.42 0.98
CA SER A 89 6.55 -5.68 2.18
C SER A 89 6.21 -4.19 2.18
N PHE A 90 5.47 -3.72 1.19
CA PHE A 90 5.11 -2.32 1.00
C PHE A 90 3.62 -2.19 0.72
N LEU A 91 3.05 -1.04 1.05
CA LEU A 91 1.62 -0.78 0.88
C LEU A 91 1.40 0.61 0.27
N VAL A 92 0.89 0.69 -0.95
CA VAL A 92 0.45 1.98 -1.51
C VAL A 92 -0.98 2.25 -1.08
N ILE A 93 -1.25 3.48 -0.63
CA ILE A 93 -2.59 3.98 -0.39
C ILE A 93 -2.85 5.11 -1.38
N PHE A 94 -3.86 4.93 -2.23
CA PHE A 94 -4.28 5.92 -3.19
C PHE A 94 -5.72 6.36 -2.89
N THR A 95 -5.90 7.61 -2.48
CA THR A 95 -7.20 8.20 -2.15
C THR A 95 -7.40 9.50 -2.94
N PRO A 96 -7.58 9.42 -4.28
CA PRO A 96 -7.71 10.60 -5.13
C PRO A 96 -8.89 11.48 -4.73
N GLN A 97 -8.78 12.78 -4.98
CA GLN A 97 -9.89 13.70 -4.77
C GLN A 97 -10.95 13.50 -5.87
N ASP A 98 -12.22 13.71 -5.54
CA ASP A 98 -13.35 13.77 -6.48
C ASP A 98 -13.64 12.48 -7.29
N GLU A 99 -13.03 11.36 -6.91
CA GLU A 99 -13.31 10.04 -7.47
C GLU A 99 -14.20 9.21 -6.55
N ASP A 100 -14.95 8.25 -7.11
CA ASP A 100 -15.84 7.34 -6.36
C ASP A 100 -15.14 6.06 -5.86
N PHE A 101 -13.80 6.04 -5.93
CA PHE A 101 -12.96 4.92 -5.52
C PHE A 101 -11.74 5.34 -4.68
N PHE A 102 -11.07 4.33 -4.13
CA PHE A 102 -9.72 4.39 -3.58
C PHE A 102 -9.03 3.03 -3.76
N CYS A 103 -7.70 2.99 -3.56
CA CYS A 103 -6.91 1.76 -3.71
C CYS A 103 -6.08 1.48 -2.45
N VAL A 104 -5.90 0.19 -2.18
CA VAL A 104 -5.02 -0.34 -1.15
C VAL A 104 -4.17 -1.43 -1.79
N GLU A 105 -2.88 -1.17 -1.96
CA GLU A 105 -2.06 -1.92 -2.91
C GLU A 105 -0.87 -2.57 -2.21
N PRO A 106 -0.97 -3.86 -1.84
CA PRO A 106 0.19 -4.62 -1.43
C PRO A 106 1.16 -4.77 -2.60
N VAL A 107 2.41 -4.32 -2.42
CA VAL A 107 3.45 -4.36 -3.44
C VAL A 107 4.78 -4.87 -2.86
N SER A 108 5.62 -5.48 -3.69
CA SER A 108 6.87 -6.11 -3.25
C SER A 108 8.06 -5.17 -3.24
N HIS A 109 7.95 -4.00 -3.86
CA HIS A 109 9.03 -3.04 -3.98
C HIS A 109 8.49 -1.62 -4.02
N VAL A 110 9.39 -0.65 -3.79
CA VAL A 110 9.04 0.77 -3.86
C VAL A 110 8.95 1.26 -5.30
N THR A 111 8.25 2.38 -5.53
CA THR A 111 8.36 3.11 -6.79
C THR A 111 9.83 3.47 -7.05
N ASP A 112 10.30 3.40 -8.30
CA ASP A 112 11.71 3.64 -8.66
C ASP A 112 12.74 2.59 -8.15
N ALA A 113 12.29 1.43 -7.64
CA ALA A 113 13.16 0.44 -7.01
C ALA A 113 14.35 -0.05 -7.85
N PHE A 114 14.20 -0.13 -9.18
CA PHE A 114 15.29 -0.60 -10.06
C PHE A 114 16.37 0.47 -10.27
N ASN A 115 15.99 1.74 -10.32
CA ASN A 115 16.95 2.83 -10.37
C ASN A 115 17.65 3.00 -9.02
N MET A 116 16.91 2.85 -7.91
CA MET A 116 17.52 2.76 -6.57
C MET A 116 18.56 1.64 -6.48
N LEU A 117 18.22 0.44 -6.96
CA LEU A 117 19.14 -0.69 -7.04
C LEU A 117 20.39 -0.33 -7.86
N ASN A 118 20.21 0.26 -9.05
CA ASN A 118 21.32 0.66 -9.92
C ASN A 118 22.23 1.71 -9.28
N ARG A 119 21.68 2.57 -8.42
CA ARG A 119 22.44 3.53 -7.59
C ARG A 119 23.08 2.90 -6.34
N GLY A 120 22.87 1.61 -6.09
CA GLY A 120 23.38 0.90 -4.91
C GLY A 120 22.65 1.25 -3.61
N ALA A 121 21.47 1.86 -3.69
CA ALA A 121 20.65 2.15 -2.51
C ALA A 121 20.00 0.87 -1.97
N SER A 122 19.68 0.84 -0.68
CA SER A 122 18.98 -0.27 -0.01
C SER A 122 17.50 0.05 0.22
N GLY A 123 16.73 -0.92 0.72
CA GLY A 123 15.31 -0.71 1.08
C GLY A 123 14.34 -0.62 -0.10
N HIS A 124 14.79 -0.94 -1.31
CA HIS A 124 14.00 -0.83 -2.53
C HIS A 124 13.07 -2.03 -2.78
N GLY A 125 13.35 -3.21 -2.23
CA GLY A 125 12.50 -4.40 -2.35
C GLY A 125 12.61 -5.20 -3.67
N THR A 126 13.44 -4.74 -4.62
CA THR A 126 13.71 -5.47 -5.87
C THR A 126 14.22 -6.89 -5.59
N LYS A 127 13.61 -7.88 -6.24
CA LYS A 127 14.13 -9.24 -6.29
C LYS A 127 14.93 -9.43 -7.58
N ILE A 128 16.11 -10.06 -7.49
CA ILE A 128 16.79 -10.59 -8.67
C ILE A 128 16.34 -12.02 -8.88
N LEU A 129 15.79 -12.32 -10.06
CA LEU A 129 15.47 -13.66 -10.51
C LEU A 129 16.55 -14.17 -11.46
N PHE A 130 17.17 -15.29 -11.12
CA PHE A 130 18.01 -16.08 -12.01
C PHE A 130 17.18 -16.92 -12.97
N PRO A 131 17.77 -17.51 -14.03
CA PRO A 131 17.05 -18.47 -14.86
C PRO A 131 16.34 -19.52 -14.02
N ASP A 132 15.09 -19.82 -14.38
CA ASP A 132 14.20 -20.78 -13.73
C ASP A 132 13.72 -20.43 -12.31
N GLU A 133 14.11 -19.28 -11.75
CA GLU A 133 13.54 -18.79 -10.49
C GLU A 133 12.15 -18.17 -10.68
N VAL A 134 11.29 -18.37 -9.68
CA VAL A 134 9.90 -17.86 -9.66
C VAL A 134 9.75 -16.85 -8.52
N LEU A 135 9.02 -15.76 -8.79
CA LEU A 135 8.52 -14.84 -7.77
C LEU A 135 7.02 -15.09 -7.60
N GLU A 136 6.62 -15.50 -6.39
CA GLU A 136 5.22 -15.73 -6.05
C GLU A 136 4.80 -14.80 -4.92
N ALA A 137 3.53 -14.40 -4.91
CA ALA A 137 2.93 -13.61 -3.85
C ALA A 137 1.49 -14.07 -3.65
N LYS A 138 1.00 -13.97 -2.41
CA LYS A 138 -0.38 -14.31 -2.06
C LYS A 138 -1.06 -13.14 -1.36
N ILE A 139 -2.28 -12.85 -1.79
CA ILE A 139 -3.16 -11.86 -1.20
C ILE A 139 -4.52 -12.52 -1.00
N SER A 140 -5.08 -12.39 0.21
CA SER A 140 -6.40 -12.88 0.56
C SER A 140 -7.32 -11.70 0.86
N PHE A 141 -8.52 -11.72 0.27
CA PHE A 141 -9.59 -10.77 0.51
C PHE A 141 -10.69 -11.47 1.28
N VAL A 142 -10.89 -11.09 2.53
CA VAL A 142 -11.81 -11.76 3.46
C VAL A 142 -12.93 -10.78 3.83
N PRO A 143 -14.13 -10.90 3.24
CA PRO A 143 -15.26 -10.06 3.60
C PRO A 143 -15.64 -10.27 5.07
N GLU A 144 -15.93 -9.18 5.76
CA GLU A 144 -16.47 -9.16 7.11
C GLU A 144 -17.90 -8.61 7.04
N LEU A 145 -18.85 -9.39 7.55
CA LEU A 145 -20.26 -8.99 7.64
C LEU A 145 -20.57 -8.70 9.10
N GLY A 146 -21.13 -7.52 9.36
CA GLY A 146 -21.65 -7.11 10.66
C GLY A 146 -23.11 -7.46 10.88
#